data_AF-A0A8B8F8W9-F1
#
_entry.id   AF-A0A8B8F8W9-F1
#
_cell.length_a   1.000
_cell.length_b   1.000
_cell.length_c   1.000
_cell.angle_alpha   90.00
_cell.angle_beta   90.00
_cell.angle_gamma   90.00
#
_symmetry.space_group_name_H-M   'P 1'
#
loop_
_entity.id
_entity.type
_entity.pdbx_description
1 polymer ?
#
loop_
_entity_poly.entity_id
_entity_poly.type
_entity_poly.pdbx_seq_one_letter_code
_entity_poly.pdbx_strand_id
1 'polypeptide(L)'
;MSTTTIPRLELCGALLLSELVEEIKAELSTINVQFSLAEIVLWTDSTVVLGWIQSAVQLKSFVANRITQILDNTERTMWRHVPTSNALVDQNHMWWNGPSWLLDTDELWQVRLLPEEDLPEVRPIKLVLVATNVDTGFILNRCSKWLKLIYVTAYMRRFIFNCRKNDNNQHLCHTISLTIPELNESKLWWLRRAQAQDFNSEIKSLQKEKCVGPRSCLKSLNPYLDDDNLIRVGGRLTYAPISERRKCPIVLSSKNSIVKMLFHHEHIHLLHIGPQGFLARTYSKDILAHQR
;
A
#
# COMPACT_ATOMS: atom_id res chain seq x y z
N MET A 1 -9.55 18.87 29.01
CA MET A 1 -8.59 19.97 28.88
C MET A 1 -7.21 19.36 28.71
N SER A 2 -6.54 19.54 27.58
CA SER A 2 -5.18 19.04 27.40
C SER A 2 -4.24 19.78 28.35
N THR A 3 -3.42 19.06 29.10
CA THR A 3 -2.36 19.64 29.95
C THR A 3 -1.45 20.53 29.10
N THR A 4 -1.37 21.80 29.45
CA THR A 4 -0.47 22.75 28.79
C THR A 4 0.95 22.48 29.28
N THR A 5 1.86 22.19 28.37
CA THR A 5 3.29 21.95 28.65
C THR A 5 4.07 23.25 28.48
N ILE A 6 5.25 23.34 29.10
CA ILE A 6 6.13 24.53 28.99
C ILE A 6 6.41 24.89 27.51
N PRO A 7 6.80 23.96 26.62
CA PRO A 7 7.02 24.29 25.21
C PRO A 7 5.79 24.84 24.48
N ARG A 8 4.58 24.42 24.88
CA ARG A 8 3.34 24.96 24.30
C ARG A 8 3.08 26.40 24.75
N LEU A 9 3.46 26.76 25.97
CA LEU A 9 3.37 28.15 26.45
C LEU A 9 4.36 29.04 25.72
N GLU A 10 5.61 28.57 25.57
CA GLU A 10 6.64 29.27 24.80
C GLU A 10 6.20 29.49 23.35
N LEU A 11 5.58 28.47 22.72
CA LEU A 11 5.02 28.59 21.37
C LEU A 11 3.88 29.62 21.29
N CYS A 12 3.03 29.70 22.32
CA CYS A 12 2.01 30.74 22.39
C CYS A 12 2.63 32.15 22.54
N GLY A 13 3.73 32.27 23.29
CA GLY A 13 4.49 33.51 23.37
C GLY A 13 5.06 33.94 22.02
N ALA A 14 5.63 32.99 21.25
CA ALA A 14 6.09 33.24 19.89
C ALA A 14 4.95 33.63 18.94
N LEU A 15 3.77 33.01 19.08
CA LEU A 15 2.59 33.40 18.32
C LEU A 15 2.17 34.85 18.62
N LEU A 16 2.09 35.22 19.90
CA LEU A 16 1.76 36.58 20.30
C LEU A 16 2.78 37.60 19.77
N LEU A 17 4.07 37.25 19.78
CA LEU A 17 5.10 38.09 19.16
C LEU A 17 4.85 38.27 17.65
N SER A 18 4.48 37.20 16.94
CA SER A 18 4.20 37.27 15.51
C SER A 18 2.98 38.15 15.18
N GLU A 19 1.95 38.14 16.02
CA GLU A 19 0.77 39.00 15.88
C GLU A 19 1.11 40.47 16.18
N LEU A 20 1.88 40.73 17.25
CA LEU A 20 2.34 42.07 17.61
C LEU A 20 3.20 42.70 16.50
N VAL A 21 4.03 41.91 15.84
CA VAL A 21 4.86 42.38 14.72
C VAL A 21 4.00 42.89 13.57
N GLU A 22 2.89 42.23 13.24
CA GLU A 22 1.96 42.70 12.22
C GLU A 22 1.30 44.04 12.61
N GLU A 23 0.91 44.19 13.87
CA GLU A 23 0.38 45.46 14.38
C GLU A 23 1.42 46.59 14.28
N ILE A 24 2.67 46.33 14.70
CA ILE A 24 3.76 47.31 14.61
C ILE A 24 4.06 47.68 13.16
N LYS A 25 4.08 46.71 12.24
CA LYS A 25 4.26 46.97 10.80
C LYS A 25 3.17 47.91 10.27
N ALA A 26 1.91 47.68 10.68
CA ALA A 26 0.79 48.52 10.28
C ALA A 26 0.95 49.96 10.79
N GLU A 27 1.30 50.15 12.07
CA GLU A 27 1.50 51.48 12.67
C GLU A 27 2.69 52.23 12.06
N LEU A 28 3.81 51.54 11.83
CA LEU A 28 4.99 52.14 11.18
C LEU A 28 4.67 52.58 9.74
N SER A 29 3.81 51.84 9.03
CA SER A 29 3.35 52.23 7.70
C SER A 29 2.54 53.54 7.72
N THR A 30 1.73 53.76 8.77
CA THR A 30 0.93 54.98 8.96
C THR A 30 1.81 56.23 9.12
N ILE A 31 3.00 56.08 9.69
CA ILE A 31 3.97 57.16 9.92
C ILE A 31 5.01 57.21 8.77
N ASN A 32 4.77 56.52 7.65
CA ASN A 32 5.63 56.49 6.47
C ASN A 32 7.06 55.96 6.71
N VAL A 33 7.24 55.11 7.72
CA VAL A 33 8.53 54.42 7.96
C VAL A 33 8.61 53.21 7.04
N GLN A 34 9.62 53.19 6.17
CA GLN A 34 9.90 52.06 5.29
C GLN A 34 10.99 51.18 5.90
N PHE A 35 10.76 49.87 5.93
CA PHE A 35 11.74 48.87 6.33
C PHE A 35 11.58 47.64 5.44
N SER A 36 12.67 46.88 5.30
CA SER A 36 12.67 45.59 4.64
C SER A 36 12.26 44.49 5.62
N LEU A 37 11.59 43.44 5.14
CA LEU A 37 11.33 42.25 5.95
C LEU A 37 12.61 41.59 6.45
N ALA A 38 13.73 41.77 5.75
CA ALA A 38 15.04 41.28 6.18
C ALA A 38 15.61 42.01 7.41
N GLU A 39 15.05 43.17 7.78
CA GLU A 39 15.48 43.96 8.94
C GLU A 39 14.73 43.54 10.22
N ILE A 40 13.73 42.66 10.11
CA ILE A 40 12.95 42.17 11.25
C ILE A 40 13.57 40.88 11.76
N VAL A 41 14.07 40.93 13.00
CA VAL A 41 14.63 39.77 13.70
C VAL A 41 13.79 39.47 14.94
N LEU A 42 13.32 38.24 15.05
CA LEU A 42 12.47 37.75 16.14
C LEU A 42 13.25 36.76 17.00
N TRP A 43 13.32 37.04 18.30
CA TRP A 43 14.13 36.26 19.23
C TRP A 43 13.26 35.39 20.12
N THR A 44 13.65 34.13 20.29
CA THR A 44 13.08 33.21 21.27
C THR A 44 14.19 32.52 22.05
N ASP A 45 14.00 32.30 23.35
CA ASP A 45 14.92 31.50 24.17
C ASP A 45 14.57 30.00 24.19
N SER A 46 13.51 29.60 23.50
CA SER A 46 13.11 28.21 23.37
C SER A 46 13.70 27.57 22.11
N THR A 47 14.69 26.69 22.30
CA THR A 47 15.23 25.86 21.21
C THR A 47 14.19 24.90 20.63
N VAL A 48 13.18 24.52 21.43
CA VAL A 48 12.07 23.66 20.98
C VAL A 48 11.15 24.42 20.04
N VAL A 49 10.76 25.65 20.39
CA VAL A 49 9.93 26.50 19.52
C VAL A 49 10.68 26.85 18.24
N LEU A 50 11.95 27.24 18.34
CA LEU A 50 12.76 27.51 17.16
C LEU A 50 12.89 26.25 16.28
N GLY A 51 13.16 25.10 16.88
CA GLY A 51 13.24 23.82 16.17
C GLY A 51 11.92 23.47 15.47
N TRP A 52 10.78 23.67 16.13
CA TRP A 52 9.45 23.52 15.53
C TRP A 52 9.23 24.44 14.32
N ILE A 53 9.55 25.73 14.43
CA ILE A 53 9.41 26.72 13.35
C ILE A 53 10.30 26.35 12.15
N GLN A 54 11.51 25.85 12.39
CA GLN A 54 12.47 25.50 11.34
C GLN A 54 12.23 24.11 10.74
N SER A 55 11.59 23.19 11.45
CA SER A 55 11.42 21.79 11.02
C SER A 55 10.44 21.60 9.86
N ALA A 56 10.67 20.56 9.06
CA ALA A 56 9.74 20.12 8.02
C ALA A 56 8.89 18.91 8.45
N VAL A 57 9.06 18.43 9.68
CA VAL A 57 8.38 17.24 10.20
C VAL A 57 6.90 17.46 10.48
N GLN A 58 6.13 16.37 10.42
CA GLN A 58 4.71 16.42 10.71
C GLN A 58 4.47 16.48 12.22
N LEU A 59 4.00 17.62 12.73
CA LEU A 59 3.75 17.84 14.16
C LEU A 59 2.30 17.52 14.56
N LYS A 60 2.04 17.34 15.87
CA LYS A 60 0.67 17.20 16.42
C LYS A 60 -0.15 18.47 16.17
N SER A 61 -1.48 18.34 16.08
CA SER A 61 -2.38 19.41 15.62
C SER A 61 -2.21 20.74 16.35
N PHE A 62 -2.01 20.69 17.67
CA PHE A 62 -1.87 21.89 18.50
C PHE A 62 -0.67 22.75 18.07
N VAL A 63 0.48 22.09 17.87
CA VAL A 63 1.75 22.71 17.53
C VAL A 63 1.74 23.11 16.06
N ALA A 64 1.31 22.20 15.18
CA ALA A 64 1.23 22.46 13.73
C ALA A 64 0.38 23.70 13.40
N ASN A 65 -0.82 23.80 13.97
CA ASN A 65 -1.73 24.92 13.68
C ASN A 65 -1.14 26.28 14.11
N ARG A 66 -0.40 26.33 15.22
CA ARG A 66 0.21 27.57 15.73
C ARG A 66 1.44 27.97 14.93
N ILE A 67 2.24 26.99 14.49
CA ILE A 67 3.35 27.26 13.58
C ILE A 67 2.82 27.80 12.26
N THR A 68 1.71 27.28 11.75
CA THR A 68 1.06 27.84 10.55
C THR A 68 0.71 29.31 10.77
N GLN A 69 0.03 29.66 11.87
CA GLN A 69 -0.30 31.05 12.19
C GLN A 69 0.94 31.95 12.32
N ILE A 70 2.01 31.47 12.97
CA ILE A 70 3.28 32.20 13.06
C ILE A 70 3.87 32.45 11.66
N LEU A 71 3.85 31.43 10.80
CA LEU A 71 4.41 31.51 9.45
C LEU A 71 3.51 32.24 8.44
N ASP A 72 2.25 32.48 8.78
CA ASP A 72 1.37 33.37 8.00
C ASP A 72 1.78 34.85 8.22
N ASN A 73 2.31 35.19 9.40
CA ASN A 73 2.73 36.55 9.78
C ASN A 73 4.25 36.80 9.60
N THR A 74 5.07 35.74 9.58
CA THR A 74 6.53 35.84 9.64
C THR A 74 7.22 34.79 8.76
N GLU A 75 8.47 35.04 8.40
CA GLU A 75 9.29 34.05 7.68
C GLU A 75 10.18 33.27 8.65
N ARG A 76 10.49 32.00 8.31
CA ARG A 76 11.42 31.17 9.10
C ARG A 76 12.78 31.84 9.27
N THR A 77 13.23 32.59 8.27
CA THR A 77 14.49 33.33 8.24
C THR A 77 14.55 34.48 9.24
N MET A 78 13.42 34.95 9.79
CA MET A 78 13.37 36.03 10.79
C MET A 78 13.65 35.54 12.21
N TRP A 79 13.46 34.24 12.48
CA TRP A 79 13.54 33.69 13.83
C TRP A 79 14.98 33.33 14.21
N ARG A 80 15.40 33.75 15.40
CA ARG A 80 16.72 33.51 16.01
C ARG A 80 16.56 33.04 17.45
N HIS A 81 17.59 32.37 17.98
CA HIS A 81 17.61 31.93 19.37
C HIS A 81 18.49 32.84 20.23
N VAL A 82 17.97 33.25 21.40
CA VAL A 82 18.73 33.96 22.44
C VAL A 82 18.84 33.08 23.68
N PRO A 83 20.04 32.81 24.21
CA PRO A 83 20.18 32.05 25.46
C PRO A 83 19.42 32.73 26.62
N THR A 84 18.71 31.95 27.45
CA THR A 84 17.93 32.48 28.58
C THR A 84 18.76 33.35 29.54
N SER A 85 20.06 33.06 29.71
CA SER A 85 20.98 33.89 30.51
C SER A 85 21.18 35.30 29.96
N ASN A 86 20.98 35.49 28.66
CA ASN A 86 21.20 36.73 27.94
C ASN A 86 19.87 37.44 27.58
N ALA A 87 18.73 36.80 27.84
CA ALA A 87 17.40 37.34 27.61
C ALA A 87 16.93 38.30 28.73
N LEU A 88 17.54 38.22 29.92
CA LEU A 88 17.21 39.07 31.06
C LEU A 88 17.96 40.41 30.97
N VAL A 89 17.19 41.50 30.78
CA VAL A 89 17.71 42.87 30.67
C VAL A 89 17.66 43.55 32.04
N ASP A 90 18.42 43.02 33.01
CA ASP A 90 18.54 43.64 34.33
C ASP A 90 19.78 44.51 34.41
N GLN A 91 19.67 45.78 33.96
CA GLN A 91 20.43 46.95 34.43
C GLN A 91 20.10 48.22 33.61
N ASN A 92 19.95 49.36 34.31
CA ASN A 92 19.54 50.68 33.78
C ASN A 92 20.33 51.23 32.57
N HIS A 93 21.50 50.66 32.24
CA HIS A 93 22.30 51.07 31.07
C HIS A 93 22.07 50.18 29.83
N MET A 94 21.55 48.96 30.02
CA MET A 94 21.28 47.99 28.94
C MET A 94 19.95 48.24 28.23
N TRP A 95 19.00 48.94 28.84
CA TRP A 95 17.70 49.18 28.20
C TRP A 95 17.79 50.14 27.00
N TRP A 96 18.62 51.17 27.10
CA TRP A 96 18.81 52.17 26.04
C TRP A 96 19.74 51.68 24.93
N ASN A 97 20.75 50.88 25.28
CA ASN A 97 21.81 50.48 24.34
C ASN A 97 21.70 49.03 23.88
N GLY A 98 20.83 48.24 24.50
CA GLY A 98 20.73 46.81 24.29
C GLY A 98 21.95 46.04 24.83
N PRO A 99 21.92 44.71 24.71
CA PRO A 99 23.09 43.87 24.94
C PRO A 99 24.16 44.12 23.87
N SER A 100 25.44 44.10 24.25
CA SER A 100 26.54 44.29 23.30
C SER A 100 26.54 43.25 22.17
N TRP A 101 26.09 42.03 22.45
CA TRP A 101 25.98 40.95 21.46
C TRP A 101 24.94 41.19 20.37
N LEU A 102 23.98 42.10 20.61
CA LEU A 102 22.98 42.50 19.61
C LEU A 102 23.57 43.48 18.57
N LEU A 103 24.71 44.09 18.88
CA LEU A 103 25.46 44.97 17.98
C LEU A 103 26.50 44.20 17.15
N ASP A 104 26.75 42.93 17.49
CA ASP A 104 27.66 42.05 16.74
C ASP A 104 27.03 41.60 15.41
N THR A 105 27.86 41.06 14.49
CA THR A 105 27.41 40.66 13.15
C THR A 105 26.54 39.39 13.15
N ASP A 106 25.63 39.30 12.18
CA ASP A 106 24.64 38.22 11.97
C ASP A 106 25.26 36.80 11.93
N GLU A 107 26.56 36.70 11.60
CA GLU A 107 27.32 35.44 11.59
C GLU A 107 27.53 34.81 12.97
N LEU A 108 27.57 35.62 14.04
CA LEU A 108 27.73 35.15 15.42
C LEU A 108 26.39 34.72 16.04
N TRP A 109 25.26 34.97 15.37
CA TRP A 109 23.92 34.63 15.84
C TRP A 109 23.48 33.21 15.45
N GLN A 110 24.40 32.37 14.94
CA GLN A 110 24.10 30.99 14.57
C GLN A 110 23.96 30.09 15.81
N VAL A 111 22.78 29.50 15.97
CA VAL A 111 22.50 28.54 17.03
C VAL A 111 22.28 27.15 16.43
N ARG A 112 22.82 26.13 17.11
CA ARG A 112 22.56 24.73 16.79
C ARG A 112 21.08 24.41 17.00
N LEU A 113 20.35 24.20 15.90
CA LEU A 113 19.00 23.67 15.95
C LEU A 113 19.03 22.25 16.54
N LEU A 114 17.98 21.89 17.29
CA LEU A 114 17.78 20.51 17.70
C LEU A 114 17.61 19.63 16.46
N PRO A 115 18.20 18.42 16.42
CA PRO A 115 17.88 17.43 15.40
C PRO A 115 16.37 17.19 15.35
N GLU A 116 15.81 17.00 14.16
CA GLU A 116 14.36 16.81 14.00
C GLU A 116 13.82 15.59 14.78
N GLU A 117 14.68 14.61 15.05
CA GLU A 117 14.38 13.40 15.80
C GLU A 117 14.12 13.65 17.30
N ASP A 118 14.70 14.73 17.85
CA ASP A 118 14.58 15.08 19.28
C ASP A 118 13.42 16.06 19.55
N LEU A 119 12.70 16.48 18.50
CA LEU A 119 11.58 17.41 18.66
C LEU A 119 10.40 16.73 19.36
N PRO A 120 9.85 17.33 20.43
CA PRO A 120 8.65 16.83 21.05
C PRO A 120 7.44 17.00 20.13
N GLU A 121 6.41 16.19 20.35
CA GLU A 121 5.13 16.28 19.64
C GLU A 121 5.18 16.06 18.12
N VAL A 122 6.22 15.38 17.62
CA VAL A 122 6.23 14.83 16.26
C VAL A 122 5.20 13.71 16.14
N ARG A 123 4.43 13.72 15.04
CA ARG A 123 3.49 12.64 14.71
C ARG A 123 4.26 11.47 14.08
N PRO A 124 4.15 10.25 14.62
CA PRO A 124 4.77 9.10 13.99
C PRO A 124 4.08 8.79 12.66
N ILE A 125 4.86 8.65 11.60
CA ILE A 125 4.37 8.19 10.30
C ILE A 125 3.99 6.72 10.43
N LYS A 126 2.69 6.41 10.37
CA LYS A 126 2.20 5.03 10.33
C LYS A 126 1.95 4.62 8.88
N LEU A 127 2.87 3.87 8.30
CA LEU A 127 2.65 3.21 7.02
C LEU A 127 1.61 2.11 7.19
N VAL A 128 0.44 2.29 6.57
CA VAL A 128 -0.63 1.28 6.55
C VAL A 128 -0.62 0.58 5.21
N LEU A 129 -0.28 -0.71 5.21
CA LEU A 129 -0.42 -1.58 4.05
C LEU A 129 -1.87 -2.08 3.96
N VAL A 130 -2.63 -1.55 3.01
CA VAL A 130 -3.98 -2.05 2.72
C VAL A 130 -3.87 -3.20 1.72
N ALA A 131 -3.97 -4.43 2.22
CA ALA A 131 -4.10 -5.61 1.36
C ALA A 131 -5.54 -5.69 0.82
N THR A 132 -5.76 -5.20 -0.40
CA THR A 132 -7.03 -5.42 -1.09
C THR A 132 -7.04 -6.82 -1.70
N ASN A 133 -8.18 -7.52 -1.61
CA ASN A 133 -8.42 -8.71 -2.42
C ASN A 133 -8.52 -8.24 -3.88
N VAL A 134 -7.41 -8.25 -4.59
CA VAL A 134 -7.36 -7.82 -5.99
C VAL A 134 -8.28 -8.72 -6.80
N ASP A 135 -9.34 -8.14 -7.35
CA ASP A 135 -10.19 -8.83 -8.30
C ASP A 135 -9.38 -9.07 -9.58
N THR A 136 -8.84 -10.29 -9.72
CA THR A 136 -8.17 -10.71 -10.95
C THR A 136 -9.12 -10.85 -12.14
N GLY A 137 -10.39 -10.45 -12.00
CA GLY A 137 -11.36 -10.27 -13.08
C GLY A 137 -10.84 -9.35 -14.20
N PHE A 138 -9.93 -8.42 -13.91
CA PHE A 138 -9.33 -7.57 -14.96
C PHE A 138 -8.59 -8.38 -16.04
N ILE A 139 -7.98 -9.53 -15.68
CA ILE A 139 -7.28 -10.39 -16.65
C ILE A 139 -8.31 -11.12 -17.53
N LEU A 140 -9.40 -11.61 -16.93
CA LEU A 140 -10.48 -12.28 -17.64
C LEU A 140 -11.16 -11.35 -18.65
N ASN A 141 -11.42 -10.10 -18.24
CA ASN A 141 -12.08 -9.13 -19.11
C ASN A 141 -11.22 -8.71 -20.31
N ARG A 142 -9.89 -8.85 -20.23
CA ARG A 142 -8.95 -8.48 -21.31
C ARG A 142 -8.54 -9.66 -22.20
N CYS A 143 -8.79 -10.90 -21.77
CA CYS A 143 -8.35 -12.10 -22.48
C CYS A 143 -9.55 -12.88 -23.01
N SER A 144 -9.83 -12.76 -24.31
CA SER A 144 -10.91 -13.49 -24.97
C SER A 144 -10.54 -14.91 -25.44
N LYS A 145 -9.26 -15.30 -25.32
CA LYS A 145 -8.74 -16.61 -25.78
C LYS A 145 -8.10 -17.37 -24.63
N TRP A 146 -8.41 -18.67 -24.53
CA TRP A 146 -7.90 -19.56 -23.48
C TRP A 146 -6.36 -19.61 -23.42
N LEU A 147 -5.68 -19.82 -24.56
CA LEU A 147 -4.23 -19.84 -24.56
C LEU A 147 -3.65 -18.48 -24.13
N LYS A 148 -4.16 -17.37 -24.67
CA LYS A 148 -3.70 -16.03 -24.28
C LYS A 148 -3.80 -15.82 -22.77
N LEU A 149 -4.91 -16.27 -22.15
CA LEU A 149 -5.10 -16.23 -20.71
C LEU A 149 -3.99 -16.99 -19.96
N ILE A 150 -3.69 -18.22 -20.38
CA ILE A 150 -2.61 -19.03 -19.78
C ILE A 150 -1.26 -18.34 -19.94
N TYR A 151 -0.90 -17.90 -21.14
CA TYR A 151 0.39 -17.28 -21.44
C TYR A 151 0.61 -15.99 -20.62
N VAL A 152 -0.37 -15.08 -20.60
CA VAL A 152 -0.29 -13.84 -19.82
C VAL A 152 -0.11 -14.15 -18.33
N THR A 153 -0.87 -15.12 -17.82
CA THR A 153 -0.79 -15.52 -16.40
C THR A 153 0.56 -16.13 -16.05
N ALA A 154 1.14 -16.92 -16.96
CA ALA A 154 2.45 -17.53 -16.78
C ALA A 154 3.55 -16.46 -16.70
N TYR A 155 3.52 -15.48 -17.60
CA TYR A 155 4.45 -14.33 -17.54
C TYR A 155 4.29 -13.51 -16.27
N MET A 156 3.05 -13.22 -15.86
CA MET A 156 2.79 -12.50 -14.61
C MET A 156 3.33 -13.26 -13.38
N ARG A 157 3.11 -14.57 -13.32
CA ARG A 157 3.62 -15.41 -12.23
C ARG A 157 5.15 -15.45 -12.22
N ARG A 158 5.79 -15.56 -13.38
CA ARG A 158 7.26 -15.51 -13.50
C ARG A 158 7.81 -14.16 -13.04
N PHE A 159 7.17 -13.06 -13.45
CA PHE A 159 7.53 -11.73 -12.99
C PHE A 159 7.45 -11.61 -11.47
N ILE A 160 6.32 -12.04 -10.88
CA ILE A 160 6.14 -12.06 -9.43
C ILE A 160 7.20 -12.93 -8.74
N PHE A 161 7.52 -14.09 -9.30
CA PHE A 161 8.56 -14.98 -8.79
C PHE A 161 9.94 -14.31 -8.79
N ASN A 162 10.30 -13.64 -9.88
CA ASN A 162 11.57 -12.91 -10.00
C ASN A 162 11.63 -11.72 -9.02
N CYS A 163 10.53 -10.99 -8.81
CA CYS A 163 10.49 -9.88 -7.84
C CYS A 163 10.53 -10.32 -6.38
N ARG A 164 10.10 -11.55 -6.06
CA ARG A 164 10.07 -12.09 -4.69
C ARG A 164 11.37 -12.79 -4.29
N LYS A 165 12.20 -13.17 -5.26
CA LYS A 165 13.52 -13.73 -4.99
C LYS A 165 14.49 -12.60 -4.64
N ASN A 166 14.98 -12.64 -3.41
CA ASN A 166 15.98 -11.69 -2.92
C ASN A 166 17.34 -11.98 -3.57
N ASP A 167 18.16 -10.95 -3.77
CA ASP A 167 19.43 -10.87 -4.55
C ASP A 167 20.54 -11.90 -4.22
N ASN A 168 20.29 -12.87 -3.36
CA ASN A 168 21.30 -13.82 -2.90
C ASN A 168 21.25 -15.13 -3.71
N ASN A 169 21.97 -15.13 -4.83
CA ASN A 169 22.53 -16.32 -5.50
C ASN A 169 21.56 -17.40 -6.00
N GLN A 170 20.48 -17.04 -6.69
CA GLN A 170 19.75 -18.01 -7.52
C GLN A 170 19.40 -17.46 -8.90
N HIS A 171 19.64 -18.27 -9.94
CA HIS A 171 19.35 -17.96 -11.34
C HIS A 171 17.90 -17.46 -11.50
N LEU A 172 17.77 -16.18 -11.81
CA LEU A 172 16.53 -15.55 -12.26
C LEU A 172 16.05 -16.22 -13.55
N CYS A 173 14.75 -16.45 -13.67
CA CYS A 173 14.17 -17.01 -14.89
C CYS A 173 14.07 -15.90 -15.95
N HIS A 174 15.11 -15.76 -16.78
CA HIS A 174 15.21 -14.78 -17.85
C HIS A 174 14.89 -15.33 -19.26
N THR A 175 14.51 -16.59 -19.39
CA THR A 175 14.22 -17.16 -20.72
C THR A 175 13.01 -16.49 -21.35
N ILE A 176 13.12 -16.10 -22.62
CA ILE A 176 11.99 -15.52 -23.37
C ILE A 176 10.86 -16.54 -23.52
N SER A 177 11.19 -17.83 -23.66
CA SER A 177 10.22 -18.90 -23.77
C SER A 177 9.65 -19.32 -22.42
N LEU A 178 8.35 -19.61 -22.41
CA LEU A 178 7.66 -20.24 -21.28
C LEU A 178 7.86 -21.75 -21.32
N THR A 179 8.13 -22.32 -20.15
CA THR A 179 8.27 -23.76 -19.98
C THR A 179 6.89 -24.42 -19.86
N ILE A 180 6.80 -25.70 -20.23
CA ILE A 180 5.57 -26.48 -20.11
C ILE A 180 5.04 -26.50 -18.66
N PRO A 181 5.88 -26.67 -17.61
CA PRO A 181 5.44 -26.57 -16.23
C PRO A 181 4.77 -25.24 -15.88
N GLU A 182 5.32 -24.09 -16.31
CA GLU A 182 4.72 -22.78 -16.04
C GLU A 182 3.35 -22.60 -16.72
N LEU A 183 3.20 -23.12 -17.93
CA LEU A 183 1.92 -23.13 -18.64
C LEU A 183 0.91 -24.03 -17.91
N ASN A 184 1.34 -25.21 -17.45
CA ASN A 184 0.50 -26.13 -16.68
C ASN A 184 0.07 -25.53 -15.34
N GLU A 185 0.98 -24.91 -14.60
CA GLU A 185 0.64 -24.22 -13.35
C GLU A 185 -0.36 -23.08 -13.58
N SER A 186 -0.18 -22.32 -14.66
CA SER A 186 -1.09 -21.23 -15.03
C SER A 186 -2.47 -21.76 -15.39
N LYS A 187 -2.54 -22.88 -16.11
CA LYS A 187 -3.79 -23.61 -16.37
C LYS A 187 -4.45 -24.06 -15.06
N LEU A 188 -3.71 -24.75 -14.18
CA LEU A 188 -4.23 -25.23 -12.89
C LEU A 188 -4.71 -24.09 -11.99
N TRP A 189 -4.03 -22.94 -12.02
CA TRP A 189 -4.43 -21.75 -11.28
C TRP A 189 -5.82 -21.24 -11.71
N TRP A 190 -6.08 -21.17 -13.01
CA TRP A 190 -7.41 -20.77 -13.51
C TRP A 190 -8.50 -21.79 -13.22
N LEU A 191 -8.18 -23.08 -13.27
CA LEU A 191 -9.12 -24.15 -12.91
C LEU A 191 -9.49 -24.08 -11.42
N ARG A 192 -8.50 -23.88 -10.54
CA ARG A 192 -8.74 -23.66 -9.11
C ARG A 192 -9.60 -22.44 -8.86
N ARG A 193 -9.34 -21.35 -9.59
CA ARG A 193 -10.16 -20.13 -9.48
C ARG A 193 -11.60 -20.37 -9.91
N ALA A 194 -11.82 -21.08 -11.02
CA ALA A 194 -13.18 -21.40 -11.48
C ALA A 194 -13.93 -22.23 -10.43
N GLN A 195 -13.29 -23.25 -9.87
CA GLN A 195 -13.88 -24.04 -8.78
C GLN A 195 -14.11 -23.21 -7.50
N ALA A 196 -13.19 -22.32 -7.13
CA ALA A 196 -13.37 -21.45 -5.98
C ALA A 196 -14.51 -20.44 -6.14
N GLN A 197 -14.86 -20.06 -7.38
CA GLN A 197 -16.01 -19.19 -7.65
C GLN A 197 -17.34 -19.96 -7.53
N ASP A 198 -17.39 -21.19 -8.05
CA ASP A 198 -18.65 -21.93 -8.15
C ASP A 198 -18.90 -22.93 -7.01
N PHE A 199 -17.85 -23.46 -6.40
CA PHE A 199 -17.87 -24.58 -5.44
C PHE A 199 -17.09 -24.27 -4.14
N ASN A 200 -17.02 -23.00 -3.72
CA ASN A 200 -16.25 -22.59 -2.54
C ASN A 200 -16.68 -23.32 -1.25
N SER A 201 -17.99 -23.52 -1.07
CA SER A 201 -18.55 -24.27 0.07
C SER A 201 -18.07 -25.72 0.09
N GLU A 202 -18.06 -26.37 -1.07
CA GLU A 202 -17.65 -27.75 -1.25
C GLU A 202 -16.14 -27.90 -1.04
N ILE A 203 -15.32 -26.98 -1.55
CA ILE A 203 -13.87 -26.96 -1.29
C ILE A 203 -13.59 -26.87 0.20
N LYS A 204 -14.24 -25.93 0.91
CA LYS A 204 -14.07 -25.77 2.37
C LYS A 204 -14.51 -27.01 3.15
N SER A 205 -15.59 -27.65 2.72
CA SER A 205 -16.10 -28.87 3.35
C SER A 205 -15.15 -30.05 3.12
N LEU A 206 -14.64 -30.21 1.90
CA LEU A 206 -13.67 -31.26 1.56
C LEU A 206 -12.32 -31.07 2.27
N GLN A 207 -11.88 -29.83 2.50
CA GLN A 207 -10.66 -29.55 3.26
C GLN A 207 -10.79 -29.89 4.75
N LYS A 208 -11.97 -29.70 5.35
CA LYS A 208 -12.20 -29.92 6.79
C LYS A 208 -12.66 -31.33 7.12
N GLU A 209 -13.74 -31.77 6.48
CA GLU A 209 -14.51 -32.96 6.84
C GLU A 209 -14.33 -34.09 5.82
N LYS A 210 -13.49 -33.90 4.79
CA LYS A 210 -13.24 -34.84 3.67
C LYS A 210 -14.51 -35.30 2.92
N CYS A 211 -15.64 -34.63 3.13
CA CYS A 211 -16.93 -34.93 2.53
C CYS A 211 -17.65 -33.63 2.14
N VAL A 212 -18.46 -33.70 1.08
CA VAL A 212 -19.33 -32.57 0.69
C VAL A 212 -20.66 -32.62 1.42
N GLY A 213 -21.23 -31.44 1.69
CA GLY A 213 -22.53 -31.34 2.37
C GLY A 213 -23.66 -32.09 1.64
N PRO A 214 -24.68 -32.57 2.38
CA PRO A 214 -25.75 -33.39 1.82
C PRO A 214 -26.59 -32.71 0.74
N ARG A 215 -26.62 -31.37 0.71
CA ARG A 215 -27.33 -30.55 -0.30
C ARG A 215 -26.48 -30.18 -1.52
N SER A 216 -25.21 -30.58 -1.56
CA SER A 216 -24.33 -30.27 -2.69
C SER A 216 -24.70 -31.10 -3.92
N CYS A 217 -24.70 -30.49 -5.10
CA CYS A 217 -24.94 -31.20 -6.35
C CYS A 217 -23.83 -32.22 -6.67
N LEU A 218 -22.65 -32.01 -6.08
CA LEU A 218 -21.48 -32.87 -6.30
C LEU A 218 -21.52 -34.15 -5.48
N LYS A 219 -22.37 -34.29 -4.46
CA LYS A 219 -22.41 -35.49 -3.59
C LYS A 219 -22.65 -36.78 -4.38
N SER A 220 -23.48 -36.73 -5.43
CA SER A 220 -23.76 -37.88 -6.31
C SER A 220 -22.51 -38.36 -7.08
N LEU A 221 -21.53 -37.48 -7.25
CA LEU A 221 -20.32 -37.71 -8.05
C LEU A 221 -19.10 -38.13 -7.21
N ASN A 222 -19.31 -38.49 -5.94
CA ASN A 222 -18.26 -38.89 -5.00
C ASN A 222 -16.99 -38.01 -5.10
N PRO A 223 -17.10 -36.70 -4.79
CA PRO A 223 -16.06 -35.73 -5.09
C PRO A 223 -14.93 -35.82 -4.06
N TYR A 224 -13.70 -35.68 -4.51
CA TYR A 224 -12.52 -35.61 -3.64
C TYR A 224 -11.55 -34.52 -4.12
N LEU A 225 -10.67 -34.05 -3.23
CA LEU A 225 -9.60 -33.10 -3.56
C LEU A 225 -8.33 -33.86 -3.96
N ASP A 226 -7.74 -33.49 -5.09
CA ASP A 226 -6.45 -34.00 -5.52
C ASP A 226 -5.25 -33.22 -4.92
N ASP A 227 -4.03 -33.66 -5.24
CA ASP A 227 -2.79 -33.00 -4.81
C ASP A 227 -2.66 -31.57 -5.35
N ASP A 228 -3.31 -31.27 -6.49
CA ASP A 228 -3.38 -29.94 -7.09
C ASP A 228 -4.46 -29.05 -6.46
N ASN A 229 -5.14 -29.50 -5.40
CA ASN A 229 -6.27 -28.84 -4.74
C ASN A 229 -7.47 -28.55 -5.67
N LEU A 230 -7.73 -29.45 -6.61
CA LEU A 230 -8.88 -29.44 -7.50
C LEU A 230 -9.88 -30.53 -7.11
N ILE A 231 -11.16 -30.21 -7.22
CA ILE A 231 -12.23 -31.19 -7.03
C ILE A 231 -12.27 -32.11 -8.26
N ARG A 232 -12.09 -33.41 -8.01
CA ARG A 232 -12.23 -34.48 -8.99
C ARG A 232 -13.40 -35.39 -8.63
N VAL A 233 -13.95 -36.05 -9.65
CA VAL A 233 -14.95 -37.11 -9.51
C VAL A 233 -14.26 -38.44 -9.28
N GLY A 234 -14.53 -39.08 -8.14
CA GLY A 234 -14.19 -40.48 -7.91
C GLY A 234 -15.25 -41.40 -8.53
N GLY A 235 -14.89 -42.65 -8.89
CA GLY A 235 -15.92 -43.56 -9.38
C GLY A 235 -15.47 -44.84 -10.06
N ARG A 236 -16.34 -45.33 -10.94
CA ARG A 236 -16.38 -46.70 -11.50
C ARG A 236 -15.17 -47.11 -12.35
N LEU A 237 -14.29 -46.17 -12.69
CA LEU A 237 -13.11 -46.40 -13.53
C LEU A 237 -11.83 -46.67 -12.71
N THR A 238 -11.93 -46.84 -11.39
CA THR A 238 -10.79 -47.12 -10.50
C THR A 238 -9.92 -48.28 -10.99
N TYR A 239 -10.54 -49.34 -11.51
CA TYR A 239 -9.84 -50.54 -11.98
C TYR A 239 -9.52 -50.56 -13.48
N ALA A 240 -9.81 -49.49 -14.23
CA ALA A 240 -9.52 -49.45 -15.66
C ALA A 240 -8.00 -49.27 -15.93
N PRO A 241 -7.43 -49.87 -17.00
CA PRO A 241 -6.03 -49.71 -17.38
C PRO A 241 -5.81 -48.38 -18.12
N ILE A 242 -6.17 -47.26 -17.48
CA ILE A 242 -6.09 -45.90 -18.03
C ILE A 242 -5.32 -45.04 -17.01
N SER A 243 -4.71 -43.94 -17.42
CA SER A 243 -4.04 -43.01 -16.50
C SER A 243 -4.99 -42.48 -15.42
N GLU A 244 -4.48 -42.33 -14.19
CA GLU A 244 -5.26 -41.83 -13.03
C GLU A 244 -5.97 -40.50 -13.32
N ARG A 245 -5.34 -39.61 -14.08
CA ARG A 245 -5.93 -38.31 -14.44
C ARG A 245 -7.22 -38.45 -15.27
N ARG A 246 -7.30 -39.48 -16.13
CA ARG A 246 -8.50 -39.78 -16.93
C ARG A 246 -9.54 -40.56 -16.14
N LYS A 247 -9.13 -41.33 -15.13
CA LYS A 247 -10.06 -42.04 -14.24
C LYS A 247 -10.88 -41.07 -13.41
N CYS A 248 -10.28 -39.95 -13.01
CA CYS A 248 -10.87 -38.97 -12.13
C CYS A 248 -10.85 -37.57 -12.74
N PRO A 249 -11.87 -37.20 -13.54
CA PRO A 249 -11.90 -35.91 -14.21
C PRO A 249 -12.20 -34.77 -13.23
N ILE A 250 -11.71 -33.58 -13.56
CA ILE A 250 -11.89 -32.33 -12.80
C ILE A 250 -13.31 -31.81 -13.02
N VAL A 251 -14.01 -31.50 -11.94
CA VAL A 251 -15.37 -30.94 -12.01
C VAL A 251 -15.31 -29.44 -12.30
N LEU A 252 -15.98 -28.99 -13.34
CA LEU A 252 -16.11 -27.56 -13.67
C LEU A 252 -17.57 -27.18 -13.92
N SER A 253 -17.98 -26.01 -13.44
CA SER A 253 -19.31 -25.45 -13.71
C SER A 253 -19.37 -24.91 -15.14
N SER A 254 -20.37 -25.35 -15.91
CA SER A 254 -20.59 -24.86 -17.27
C SER A 254 -20.97 -23.36 -17.35
N LYS A 255 -21.43 -22.78 -16.24
CA LYS A 255 -21.88 -21.38 -16.18
C LYS A 255 -20.71 -20.40 -16.14
N ASN A 256 -19.54 -20.85 -15.66
CA ASN A 256 -18.36 -20.02 -15.48
C ASN A 256 -17.78 -19.55 -16.82
N SER A 257 -17.41 -18.27 -16.89
CA SER A 257 -16.80 -17.66 -18.08
C SER A 257 -15.47 -18.33 -18.47
N ILE A 258 -14.66 -18.70 -17.47
CA ILE A 258 -13.37 -19.39 -17.67
C ILE A 258 -13.59 -20.72 -18.40
N VAL A 259 -14.58 -21.48 -17.94
CA VAL A 259 -14.92 -22.81 -18.45
C VAL A 259 -15.51 -22.72 -19.87
N LYS A 260 -16.35 -21.71 -20.13
CA LYS A 260 -16.84 -21.42 -21.48
C LYS A 260 -15.70 -21.13 -22.45
N MET A 261 -14.71 -20.32 -22.03
CA MET A 261 -13.57 -19.99 -22.88
C MET A 261 -12.69 -21.23 -23.15
N LEU A 262 -12.49 -22.10 -22.16
CA LEU A 262 -11.80 -23.37 -22.32
C LEU A 262 -12.54 -24.29 -23.32
N PHE A 263 -13.86 -24.47 -23.16
CA PHE A 263 -14.63 -25.30 -24.08
C PHE A 263 -14.71 -24.73 -25.48
N HIS A 264 -14.84 -23.41 -25.63
CA HIS A 264 -14.80 -22.75 -26.92
C HIS A 264 -13.45 -22.98 -27.63
N HIS A 265 -12.34 -22.89 -26.88
CA HIS A 265 -11.02 -23.19 -27.42
C HIS A 265 -10.90 -24.64 -27.90
N GLU A 266 -11.34 -25.60 -27.08
CA GLU A 266 -11.34 -27.02 -27.46
C GLU A 266 -12.26 -27.30 -28.65
N HIS A 267 -13.40 -26.61 -28.74
CA HIS A 267 -14.35 -26.78 -29.83
C HIS A 267 -13.76 -26.34 -31.17
N ILE A 268 -13.08 -25.19 -31.20
CA ILE A 268 -12.34 -24.72 -32.38
C ILE A 268 -11.17 -25.68 -32.71
N HIS A 269 -10.41 -26.09 -31.70
CA HIS A 269 -9.26 -26.99 -31.88
C HIS A 269 -9.66 -28.36 -32.44
N LEU A 270 -10.88 -28.84 -32.12
CA LEU A 270 -11.43 -30.08 -32.64
C LEU A 270 -12.27 -29.88 -33.91
N LEU A 271 -12.10 -28.75 -34.60
CA LEU A 271 -12.75 -28.44 -35.87
C LEU A 271 -14.28 -28.55 -35.79
N HIS A 272 -14.87 -28.03 -34.71
CA HIS A 272 -16.31 -28.01 -34.49
C HIS A 272 -16.97 -29.39 -34.42
N ILE A 273 -16.24 -30.38 -33.87
CA ILE A 273 -16.77 -31.73 -33.64
C ILE A 273 -18.13 -31.70 -32.93
N GLY A 274 -19.01 -32.63 -33.32
CA GLY A 274 -20.35 -32.75 -32.73
C GLY A 274 -20.32 -32.99 -31.21
N PRO A 275 -21.43 -32.72 -30.49
CA PRO A 275 -21.46 -32.70 -29.03
C PRO A 275 -20.98 -33.99 -28.35
N GLN A 276 -21.32 -35.16 -28.91
CA GLN A 276 -20.91 -36.45 -28.35
C GLN A 276 -19.39 -36.67 -28.48
N GLY A 277 -18.82 -36.36 -29.64
CA GLY A 277 -17.37 -36.43 -29.87
C GLY A 277 -16.61 -35.41 -29.03
N PHE A 278 -17.19 -34.22 -28.86
CA PHE A 278 -16.65 -33.18 -28.00
C PHE A 278 -16.55 -33.64 -26.54
N LEU A 279 -17.64 -34.17 -25.99
CA LEU A 279 -17.67 -34.72 -24.63
C LEU A 279 -16.64 -35.84 -24.47
N ALA A 280 -16.65 -36.85 -25.34
CA ALA A 280 -15.68 -37.95 -25.26
C ALA A 280 -14.22 -37.47 -25.21
N ARG A 281 -13.91 -36.39 -25.94
CA ARG A 281 -12.57 -35.80 -25.97
C ARG A 281 -12.25 -34.95 -24.74
N THR A 282 -13.19 -34.20 -24.19
CA THR A 282 -12.98 -33.43 -22.94
C THR A 282 -12.83 -34.35 -21.72
N TYR A 283 -13.61 -35.44 -21.67
CA TYR A 283 -13.43 -36.53 -20.71
C TYR A 283 -12.02 -37.14 -20.80
N SER A 284 -11.53 -37.36 -22.02
CA SER A 284 -10.16 -37.87 -22.25
C SER A 284 -9.04 -36.89 -21.87
N LYS A 285 -9.37 -35.61 -21.66
CA LYS A 285 -8.49 -34.52 -21.21
C LYS A 285 -8.70 -34.15 -19.74
N ASP A 286 -9.30 -35.06 -18.96
CA ASP A 286 -9.49 -34.95 -17.51
C ASP A 286 -10.45 -33.82 -17.08
N ILE A 287 -11.39 -33.41 -17.94
CA ILE A 287 -12.34 -32.31 -17.66
C ILE A 287 -13.78 -32.82 -17.73
N LEU A 288 -14.53 -32.57 -16.66
CA LEU A 288 -15.95 -32.88 -16.51
C LEU A 288 -16.76 -31.59 -16.42
N ALA A 289 -17.61 -31.34 -17.42
CA ALA A 289 -18.56 -30.22 -17.39
C ALA A 289 -19.81 -30.63 -16.59
N HIS A 290 -20.01 -30.04 -15.41
CA HIS A 290 -21.26 -30.19 -14.68
C HIS A 290 -22.23 -29.10 -15.11
N GLN A 291 -23.36 -29.49 -15.71
CA GLN A 291 -24.49 -28.60 -15.93
C GLN A 291 -25.46 -28.73 -14.76
N ARG A 292 -25.95 -27.58 -14.28
CA ARG A 292 -26.99 -27.49 -13.26
C ARG A 292 -28.20 -26.82 -13.88
#